data_AF-A0AAW5RUJ3-F1
#
_entry.id   AF-A0AAW5RUJ3-F1
#
_cell.length_a   1.000
_cell.length_b   1.000
_cell.length_c   1.000
_cell.angle_alpha   90.00
_cell.angle_beta   90.00
_cell.angle_gamma   90.00
#
_symmetry.space_group_name_H-M   'P 1'
#
loop_
_entity.id
_entity.type
_entity.pdbx_description
1 polymer ?
#
loop_
_entity_poly.entity_id
_entity_poly.type
_entity_poly.pdbx_seq_one_letter_code
_entity_poly.pdbx_strand_id
1 'polypeptide(L)'
;KKCVYCDFRDSTAVEIGSYSANDFLHKRLCEKCDTYHEICPTCRNGEMLCPNCNSFLIIGKTMIDRFDMALKNKNDNVALDILTEMGININSKTDAYGCGVVHMSVRAGRLNVLREVIKRGANYDLKEESGLTPLDFAYLPPGKKHSIRILEKLGASCIMNNTNKE
;
A
#
# COMPACT_ATOMS: atom_id res chain seq x y z
N LYS A 1 4.88 16.22 7.50
CA LYS A 1 5.95 15.43 6.82
C LYS A 1 7.22 16.27 6.71
N LYS A 2 8.41 15.70 6.48
CA LYS A 2 9.70 16.46 6.40
C LYS A 2 10.44 16.15 5.09
N CYS A 3 11.13 17.15 4.55
CA CYS A 3 12.05 16.97 3.43
C CYS A 3 13.21 16.04 3.82
N VAL A 4 13.64 15.19 2.88
CA VAL A 4 14.77 14.27 3.08
C VAL A 4 16.13 14.97 3.11
N TYR A 5 16.29 16.12 2.45
CA TYR A 5 17.57 16.82 2.32
C TYR A 5 17.73 18.04 3.22
N CYS A 6 16.67 18.52 3.86
CA CYS A 6 16.71 19.73 4.67
C CYS A 6 15.67 19.72 5.78
N ASP A 7 15.68 20.75 6.62
CA ASP A 7 14.75 20.85 7.76
C ASP A 7 13.34 21.33 7.40
N PHE A 8 13.04 21.52 6.12
CA PHE A 8 11.70 21.89 5.65
C PHE A 8 10.65 20.87 6.10
N ARG A 9 9.57 21.36 6.71
CA ARG A 9 8.42 20.57 7.11
C ARG A 9 7.17 21.07 6.41
N ASP A 10 6.37 20.13 5.94
CA ASP A 10 5.05 20.39 5.39
C ASP A 10 4.12 20.79 6.54
N SER A 11 3.75 22.07 6.60
CA SER A 11 2.87 22.66 7.60
C SER A 11 1.41 22.47 7.20
N THR A 12 0.96 21.22 7.13
CA THR A 12 -0.47 20.92 6.95
C THR A 12 -1.18 20.99 8.30
N ALA A 13 -1.44 22.20 8.80
CA ALA A 13 -2.55 22.49 9.71
C ALA A 13 -2.65 24.00 9.96
N VAL A 14 -3.80 24.57 9.59
CA VAL A 14 -4.30 25.89 9.99
C VAL A 14 -3.62 27.08 9.32
N GLU A 15 -4.06 27.46 8.12
CA GLU A 15 -4.43 28.85 7.84
C GLU A 15 -5.14 28.97 6.49
N ILE A 16 -6.20 29.76 6.48
CA ILE A 16 -7.13 30.00 5.39
C ILE A 16 -6.38 30.86 4.36
N GLY A 17 -5.72 30.23 3.37
CA GLY A 17 -4.91 30.92 2.36
C GLY A 17 -4.91 30.20 1.02
N SER A 18 -4.67 30.94 -0.06
CA SER A 18 -4.52 30.41 -1.42
C SER A 18 -3.19 29.65 -1.56
N TYR A 19 -3.25 28.33 -1.50
CA TYR A 19 -2.08 27.46 -1.63
C TYR A 19 -1.56 27.42 -3.08
N SER A 20 -0.24 27.47 -3.25
CA SER A 20 0.48 27.26 -4.51
C SER A 20 1.12 25.86 -4.55
N ALA A 21 1.50 25.39 -5.74
CA ALA A 21 2.19 24.10 -5.89
C ALA A 21 3.55 24.02 -5.15
N ASN A 22 4.08 25.16 -4.69
CA ASN A 22 5.33 25.27 -3.94
C ASN A 22 5.17 25.05 -2.42
N ASP A 23 3.96 24.81 -1.94
CA ASP A 23 3.70 24.69 -0.50
C ASP A 23 3.77 23.24 0.01
N PHE A 24 3.92 22.26 -0.89
CA PHE A 24 3.82 20.84 -0.57
C PHE A 24 5.12 20.06 -0.84
N LEU A 25 5.35 19.02 -0.04
CA LEU A 25 6.39 18.04 -0.34
C LEU A 25 6.02 17.21 -1.58
N HIS A 26 7.02 17.00 -2.44
CA HIS A 26 6.90 16.12 -3.59
C HIS A 26 7.45 14.73 -3.28
N LYS A 27 6.66 13.72 -3.64
CA LYS A 27 7.00 12.31 -3.48
C LYS A 27 7.82 11.81 -4.67
N ARG A 28 9.05 11.33 -4.43
CA ARG A 28 9.91 10.69 -5.44
C ARG A 28 10.29 9.27 -5.03
N LEU A 29 10.39 8.38 -6.01
CA LEU A 29 10.70 6.96 -5.81
C LEU A 29 12.19 6.71 -6.01
N CYS A 30 12.81 5.95 -5.11
CA CYS A 30 14.04 5.24 -5.40
C CYS A 30 13.70 3.83 -5.90
N GLU A 31 14.00 3.49 -7.16
CA GLU A 31 13.68 2.16 -7.71
C GLU A 31 14.53 1.06 -7.08
N LYS A 32 15.78 1.35 -6.71
CA LYS A 32 16.67 0.38 -6.08
C LYS A 32 16.23 0.00 -4.66
N CYS A 33 15.70 0.98 -3.92
CA CYS A 33 15.27 0.80 -2.54
C CYS A 33 13.74 0.56 -2.43
N ASP A 34 12.98 0.67 -3.53
CA ASP A 34 11.50 0.70 -3.60
C ASP A 34 10.81 1.58 -2.53
N THR A 35 11.45 2.71 -2.21
CA THR A 35 11.01 3.61 -1.14
C THR A 35 10.77 5.01 -1.67
N TYR A 36 9.72 5.62 -1.15
CA TYR A 36 9.40 7.01 -1.41
C TYR A 36 10.15 7.96 -0.49
N HIS A 37 10.56 9.08 -1.06
CA HIS A 37 11.21 10.18 -0.35
C HIS A 37 10.42 11.46 -0.62
N GLU A 38 10.15 12.19 0.46
CA GLU A 38 9.45 13.47 0.41
C GLU A 38 10.49 14.58 0.27
N ILE A 39 10.32 15.44 -0.73
CA ILE A 39 11.31 16.47 -1.06
C ILE A 39 10.63 17.81 -1.28
N CYS A 40 11.16 18.86 -0.66
CA CYS A 40 10.61 20.20 -0.82
C CYS A 40 10.90 20.77 -2.23
N PRO A 41 10.10 21.76 -2.68
CA PRO A 41 10.27 22.37 -3.99
C PRO A 41 11.65 23.04 -4.19
N THR A 42 12.27 23.55 -3.11
CA THR A 42 13.60 24.17 -3.19
C THR A 42 14.71 23.15 -3.44
N CYS A 43 14.66 21.98 -2.77
CA CYS A 43 15.61 20.91 -3.00
C CYS A 43 15.36 20.13 -4.29
N ARG A 44 14.22 20.34 -4.98
CA ARG A 44 13.84 19.63 -6.21
C ARG A 44 14.73 19.93 -7.42
N ASN A 45 15.43 21.06 -7.42
CA ASN A 45 16.06 21.61 -8.62
C ASN A 45 17.47 21.04 -8.93
N GLY A 46 17.75 19.78 -8.58
CA GLY A 46 19.05 19.14 -8.83
C GLY A 46 18.96 17.61 -8.95
N GLU A 47 20.10 16.95 -9.13
CA GLU A 47 20.20 15.49 -9.10
C GLU A 47 19.86 14.97 -7.70
N MET A 48 18.77 14.22 -7.62
CA MET A 48 18.22 13.75 -6.35
C MET A 48 18.66 12.32 -6.11
N LEU A 49 19.52 12.09 -5.13
CA LEU A 49 20.06 10.78 -4.79
C LEU A 49 19.43 10.24 -3.50
N CYS A 50 18.95 9.00 -3.55
CA CYS A 50 18.41 8.31 -2.40
C CYS A 50 19.45 8.29 -1.26
N PRO A 51 19.13 8.76 -0.05
CA PRO A 51 20.07 8.77 1.08
C PRO A 51 20.50 7.36 1.52
N ASN A 52 19.68 6.34 1.22
CA ASN A 52 19.93 4.97 1.66
C ASN A 52 20.83 4.17 0.70
N CYS A 53 20.76 4.46 -0.61
CA CYS A 53 21.42 3.63 -1.63
C CYS A 53 22.11 4.42 -2.76
N ASN A 54 22.13 5.76 -2.65
CA ASN A 54 22.77 6.69 -3.57
C ASN A 54 22.34 6.56 -5.05
N SER A 55 21.14 5.99 -5.29
CA SER A 55 20.54 5.87 -6.61
C SER A 55 19.61 7.04 -6.91
N PHE A 56 19.40 7.35 -8.19
CA PHE A 56 18.53 8.45 -8.60
C PHE A 56 17.09 8.27 -8.12
N LEU A 57 16.49 9.37 -7.67
CA LEU A 57 15.08 9.47 -7.35
C LEU A 57 14.29 9.93 -8.57
N ILE A 58 13.31 9.14 -8.96
CA ILE A 58 12.48 9.39 -10.14
C ILE A 58 11.03 9.69 -9.77
N ILE A 59 10.25 10.16 -10.74
CA ILE A 59 8.79 10.15 -10.63
C ILE A 59 8.34 8.76 -11.06
N GLY A 60 7.88 7.96 -10.09
CA GLY A 60 7.53 6.57 -10.32
C GLY A 60 6.55 6.04 -9.28
N LYS A 61 6.22 4.76 -9.40
CA LYS A 61 5.34 4.02 -8.49
C LYS A 61 6.08 2.84 -7.88
N THR A 62 5.95 2.64 -6.58
CA THR A 62 6.53 1.47 -5.90
C THR A 62 5.97 0.18 -6.48
N MET A 63 6.62 -0.94 -6.20
CA MET A 63 6.10 -2.27 -6.54
C MET A 63 4.69 -2.49 -5.99
N ILE A 64 4.47 -2.06 -4.75
CA ILE A 64 3.17 -2.09 -4.08
C ILE A 64 2.12 -1.24 -4.81
N ASP A 65 2.47 -0.03 -5.24
CA ASP A 65 1.54 0.83 -5.98
C ASP A 65 1.21 0.24 -7.36
N ARG A 66 2.21 -0.35 -8.03
CA ARG A 66 2.02 -1.07 -9.29
C ARG A 66 1.12 -2.29 -9.09
N PHE A 67 1.26 -3.00 -7.98
CA PHE A 67 0.41 -4.11 -7.59
C PHE A 67 -1.05 -3.67 -7.39
N ASP A 68 -1.30 -2.63 -6.59
CA ASP A 68 -2.65 -2.09 -6.37
C ASP A 68 -3.30 -1.63 -7.69
N MET A 69 -2.52 -1.00 -8.58
CA MET A 69 -2.98 -0.62 -9.90
C MET A 69 -3.34 -1.83 -10.76
N ALA A 70 -2.54 -2.90 -10.74
CA ALA A 70 -2.82 -4.14 -11.46
C ALA A 70 -4.14 -4.78 -10.98
N LEU A 71 -4.37 -4.82 -9.67
CA LEU A 71 -5.62 -5.32 -9.08
C LEU A 71 -6.85 -4.51 -9.51
N LYS A 72 -6.75 -3.18 -9.50
CA LYS A 72 -7.80 -2.24 -9.95
C LYS A 72 -8.10 -2.41 -11.44
N ASN A 73 -7.07 -2.54 -12.26
CA ASN A 73 -7.17 -2.72 -13.72
C ASN A 73 -7.60 -4.14 -14.13
N LYS A 74 -7.87 -5.03 -13.17
CA LYS A 74 -8.28 -6.41 -13.42
C LYS A 74 -7.23 -7.27 -14.13
N ASN A 75 -5.95 -6.92 -13.99
CA ASN A 75 -4.86 -7.63 -14.63
C ASN A 75 -4.13 -8.54 -13.63
N ASP A 76 -4.68 -9.74 -13.46
CA ASP A 76 -4.16 -10.73 -12.52
C ASP A 76 -2.74 -11.18 -12.89
N ASN A 77 -2.40 -11.27 -14.19
CA ASN A 77 -1.07 -11.69 -14.65
C ASN A 77 0.01 -10.71 -14.18
N VAL A 78 -0.20 -9.40 -14.42
CA VAL A 78 0.74 -8.37 -13.98
C VAL A 78 0.85 -8.34 -12.45
N ALA A 79 -0.26 -8.55 -11.73
CA ALA A 79 -0.21 -8.65 -10.27
C ALA A 79 0.63 -9.84 -9.80
N LEU A 80 0.54 -11.00 -10.46
CA LEU A 80 1.33 -12.20 -10.16
C LEU A 80 2.82 -12.03 -10.53
N ASP A 81 3.10 -11.36 -11.64
CA ASP A 81 4.47 -11.03 -12.06
C ASP A 81 5.13 -10.11 -11.02
N ILE A 82 4.42 -9.06 -10.61
CA ILE A 82 4.87 -8.13 -9.57
C ILE A 82 5.11 -8.85 -8.24
N LEU A 83 4.26 -9.80 -7.85
CA LEU A 83 4.51 -10.62 -6.67
C LEU A 83 5.80 -11.44 -6.81
N THR A 84 6.10 -11.95 -8.00
CA THR A 84 7.28 -12.77 -8.31
C THR A 84 8.57 -11.96 -8.33
N GLU A 85 8.51 -10.66 -8.63
CA GLU A 85 9.66 -9.76 -8.52
C GLU A 85 10.19 -9.70 -7.07
N MET A 86 11.51 -9.83 -6.92
CA MET A 86 12.18 -9.75 -5.62
C MET A 86 11.97 -8.37 -4.99
N GLY A 87 11.56 -8.34 -3.71
CA GLY A 87 11.49 -7.10 -2.92
C GLY A 87 10.13 -6.82 -2.28
N ILE A 88 9.06 -7.47 -2.72
CA ILE A 88 7.76 -7.35 -2.06
C ILE A 88 7.76 -8.14 -0.76
N ASN A 89 7.82 -7.43 0.36
CA ASN A 89 7.48 -8.01 1.64
C ASN A 89 5.96 -8.19 1.72
N ILE A 90 5.51 -9.43 1.54
CA ILE A 90 4.09 -9.84 1.47
C ILE A 90 3.27 -9.40 2.70
N ASN A 91 3.93 -9.24 3.86
CA ASN A 91 3.31 -8.87 5.13
C ASN A 91 3.51 -7.40 5.52
N SER A 92 4.20 -6.61 4.68
CA SER A 92 4.38 -5.19 4.95
C SER A 92 3.06 -4.43 4.88
N LYS A 93 2.95 -3.43 5.74
CA LYS A 93 1.94 -2.37 5.62
C LYS A 93 2.31 -1.48 4.44
N THR A 94 1.34 -1.21 3.59
CA THR A 94 1.54 -0.79 2.20
C THR A 94 0.96 0.60 1.91
N ASP A 95 -0.01 1.04 2.69
CA ASP A 95 -0.65 2.35 2.55
C ASP A 95 -0.76 3.06 3.91
N ALA A 96 -1.29 4.28 3.87
CA ALA A 96 -1.49 5.13 5.04
C ALA A 96 -2.58 4.61 6.00
N TYR A 97 -3.30 3.55 5.64
CA TYR A 97 -4.26 2.87 6.52
C TYR A 97 -3.63 1.61 7.13
N GLY A 98 -2.37 1.32 6.81
CA GLY A 98 -1.71 0.10 7.24
C GLY A 98 -2.25 -1.16 6.58
N CYS A 99 -2.91 -1.07 5.42
CA CYS A 99 -3.33 -2.24 4.66
C CYS A 99 -2.11 -3.03 4.19
N GLY A 100 -2.29 -4.31 3.92
CA GLY A 100 -1.26 -5.20 3.35
C GLY A 100 -1.65 -5.71 1.96
N VAL A 101 -0.74 -6.42 1.30
CA VAL A 101 -0.99 -7.06 -0.01
C VAL A 101 -2.24 -7.97 0.03
N VAL A 102 -2.44 -8.67 1.15
CA VAL A 102 -3.61 -9.52 1.38
C VAL A 102 -4.93 -8.71 1.43
N HIS A 103 -4.94 -7.57 2.12
CA HIS A 103 -6.11 -6.67 2.17
C HIS A 103 -6.48 -6.16 0.78
N MET A 104 -5.48 -5.73 -0.01
CA MET A 104 -5.72 -5.25 -1.36
C MET A 104 -6.31 -6.34 -2.26
N SER A 105 -5.76 -7.56 -2.19
CA SER A 105 -6.20 -8.71 -2.98
C SER A 105 -7.66 -9.08 -2.66
N VAL A 106 -8.03 -9.03 -1.38
CA VAL A 106 -9.40 -9.29 -0.93
C VAL A 106 -10.35 -8.17 -1.36
N ARG A 107 -10.00 -6.91 -1.13
CA ARG A 107 -10.77 -5.73 -1.55
C ARG A 107 -11.05 -5.74 -3.05
N ALA A 108 -10.04 -6.11 -3.85
CA ALA A 108 -10.17 -6.23 -5.29
C ALA A 108 -10.96 -7.47 -5.75
N GLY A 109 -11.14 -8.47 -4.87
CA GLY A 109 -11.83 -9.72 -5.18
C GLY A 109 -11.06 -10.64 -6.14
N ARG A 110 -9.71 -10.53 -6.17
CA ARG A 110 -8.86 -11.30 -7.07
C ARG A 110 -8.46 -12.62 -6.45
N LEU A 111 -9.23 -13.66 -6.73
CA LEU A 111 -9.05 -14.97 -6.10
C LEU A 111 -7.71 -15.62 -6.47
N ASN A 112 -7.29 -15.49 -7.73
CA ASN A 112 -6.02 -16.05 -8.20
C ASN A 112 -4.84 -15.38 -7.49
N VAL A 113 -4.87 -14.05 -7.43
CA VAL A 113 -3.86 -13.27 -6.72
C VAL A 113 -3.90 -13.55 -5.22
N LEU A 114 -5.08 -13.60 -4.60
CA LEU A 114 -5.25 -13.94 -3.18
C LEU A 114 -4.65 -15.30 -2.83
N ARG A 115 -4.90 -16.33 -3.65
CA ARG A 115 -4.32 -17.67 -3.45
C ARG A 115 -2.80 -17.63 -3.52
N GLU A 116 -2.24 -16.91 -4.48
CA GLU A 116 -0.79 -16.81 -4.62
C GLU A 116 -0.15 -16.03 -3.46
N VAL A 117 -0.77 -14.93 -3.04
CA VAL A 117 -0.35 -14.14 -1.86
C VAL A 117 -0.33 -15.02 -0.60
N ILE A 118 -1.37 -15.81 -0.37
CA ILE A 118 -1.45 -16.75 0.77
C ILE A 118 -0.41 -17.86 0.65
N LYS A 119 -0.23 -18.44 -0.55
CA LYS A 119 0.77 -19.47 -0.82
C LYS A 119 2.20 -18.99 -0.52
N ARG A 120 2.45 -17.69 -0.68
CA ARG A 120 3.73 -17.03 -0.35
C ARG A 120 3.91 -16.69 1.13
N GLY A 121 2.98 -17.12 1.99
CA GLY A 121 3.07 -16.90 3.43
C GLY A 121 2.52 -15.54 3.88
N ALA A 122 1.55 -14.98 3.15
CA ALA A 122 0.81 -13.82 3.65
C ALA A 122 0.05 -14.17 4.93
N ASN A 123 0.20 -13.30 5.92
CA ASN A 123 -0.60 -13.31 7.13
C ASN A 123 -2.01 -12.84 6.78
N TYR A 124 -2.92 -13.80 6.64
CA TYR A 124 -4.34 -13.54 6.35
C TYR A 124 -5.13 -13.01 7.55
N ASP A 125 -4.50 -12.91 8.74
CA ASP A 125 -5.02 -12.23 9.93
C ASP A 125 -4.30 -10.89 10.20
N LEU A 126 -3.55 -10.38 9.21
CA LEU A 126 -2.88 -9.08 9.33
C LEU A 126 -3.92 -8.00 9.63
N LYS A 127 -3.69 -7.19 10.67
CA LYS A 127 -4.57 -6.07 11.01
C LYS A 127 -4.07 -4.77 10.42
N GLU A 128 -4.96 -4.04 9.75
CA GLU A 128 -4.69 -2.66 9.37
C GLU A 128 -4.78 -1.70 10.58
N GLU A 129 -4.60 -0.40 10.40
CA GLU A 129 -4.51 0.57 11.50
C GLU A 129 -5.77 0.72 12.34
N SER A 130 -6.97 0.60 11.76
CA SER A 130 -8.24 0.54 12.50
C SER A 130 -8.54 -0.84 13.07
N GLY A 131 -7.64 -1.82 12.89
CA GLY A 131 -7.72 -3.16 13.43
C GLY A 131 -8.43 -4.17 12.54
N LEU A 132 -8.99 -3.77 11.40
CA LEU A 132 -9.72 -4.64 10.47
C LEU A 132 -8.78 -5.69 9.87
N THR A 133 -9.32 -6.89 9.68
CA THR A 133 -8.65 -8.02 9.04
C THR A 133 -9.02 -8.10 7.55
N PRO A 134 -8.29 -8.88 6.73
CA PRO A 134 -8.66 -9.11 5.34
C PRO A 134 -10.06 -9.72 5.22
N LEU A 135 -10.47 -10.56 6.17
CA LEU A 135 -11.81 -11.14 6.18
C LEU A 135 -12.89 -10.08 6.45
N ASP A 136 -12.65 -9.11 7.33
CA ASP A 136 -13.55 -7.95 7.51
C ASP A 136 -13.74 -7.19 6.20
N PHE A 137 -12.66 -6.95 5.44
CA PHE A 137 -12.72 -6.31 4.12
C PHE A 137 -13.54 -7.11 3.10
N ALA A 138 -13.59 -8.43 3.22
CA ALA A 138 -14.38 -9.28 2.32
C ALA A 138 -15.89 -9.11 2.53
N TYR A 139 -16.31 -8.79 3.77
CA TYR A 139 -17.70 -8.50 4.12
C TYR A 139 -18.12 -7.06 3.76
N LEU A 140 -17.18 -6.12 3.67
CA LEU A 140 -17.47 -4.74 3.27
C LEU A 140 -18.01 -4.66 1.83
N PRO A 141 -18.94 -3.73 1.52
CA PRO A 141 -19.49 -3.56 0.17
C PRO A 141 -18.43 -3.11 -0.84
N PRO A 142 -18.41 -3.66 -2.08
CA PRO A 142 -19.25 -4.72 -2.62
C PRO A 142 -18.68 -6.10 -2.26
N GLY A 143 -19.27 -6.75 -1.26
CA GLY A 143 -18.74 -7.95 -0.60
C GLY A 143 -18.27 -9.04 -1.57
N LYS A 144 -17.09 -9.59 -1.30
CA LYS A 144 -16.42 -10.57 -2.17
C LYS A 144 -16.64 -11.98 -1.62
N LYS A 145 -17.83 -12.53 -1.87
CA LYS A 145 -18.27 -13.87 -1.41
C LYS A 145 -17.24 -14.98 -1.64
N HIS A 146 -16.51 -14.94 -2.75
CA HIS A 146 -15.48 -15.92 -3.05
C HIS A 146 -14.22 -15.76 -2.19
N SER A 147 -13.82 -14.52 -1.87
CA SER A 147 -12.71 -14.25 -0.95
C SER A 147 -13.05 -14.70 0.47
N ILE A 148 -14.30 -14.48 0.92
CA ILE A 148 -14.82 -14.97 2.21
C ILE A 148 -14.62 -16.47 2.33
N ARG A 149 -15.09 -17.25 1.34
CA ARG A 149 -14.95 -18.73 1.35
C ARG A 149 -13.50 -19.20 1.43
N ILE A 150 -12.56 -18.50 0.78
CA ILE A 150 -11.14 -18.86 0.83
C ILE A 150 -10.58 -18.59 2.22
N LEU A 151 -10.86 -17.41 2.78
CA LEU A 151 -10.36 -17.00 4.09
C LEU A 151 -10.99 -17.81 5.23
N GLU A 152 -12.30 -18.09 5.19
CA GLU A 152 -12.98 -18.97 6.15
C GLU A 152 -12.41 -20.39 6.12
N LYS A 153 -12.12 -20.93 4.92
CA LYS A 153 -11.50 -22.25 4.79
C LYS A 153 -10.08 -22.31 5.39
N LEU A 154 -9.40 -21.18 5.45
CA LEU A 154 -8.08 -21.04 6.08
C LEU A 154 -8.17 -20.76 7.59
N GLY A 155 -9.38 -20.62 8.14
CA GLY A 155 -9.58 -20.30 9.55
C GLY A 155 -9.26 -18.84 9.89
N ALA A 156 -9.34 -17.92 8.92
CA ALA A 156 -9.14 -16.49 9.17
C ALA A 156 -10.18 -15.95 10.14
N SER A 157 -9.74 -15.07 11.03
CA SER A 157 -10.60 -14.38 12.00
C SER A 157 -11.13 -13.06 11.41
N CYS A 158 -12.34 -12.67 11.78
CA CYS A 158 -12.88 -11.33 11.50
C CYS A 158 -13.44 -10.71 12.77
N ILE A 159 -13.34 -9.39 12.87
CA ILE A 159 -13.86 -8.64 14.02
C ILE A 159 -15.39 -8.52 13.93
N MET A 160 -15.95 -8.40 12.72
CA MET A 160 -17.40 -8.27 12.53
C MET A 160 -18.19 -9.52 12.95
N ASN A 161 -17.55 -10.66 13.21
CA ASN A 161 -18.23 -11.84 13.79
C ASN A 161 -18.58 -11.68 15.28
N ASN A 162 -18.16 -10.59 15.93
CA ASN A 162 -18.45 -10.33 17.35
C ASN A 162 -19.58 -9.32 17.57
N THR A 163 -20.20 -8.78 16.51
CA THR A 163 -21.32 -7.82 16.61
C THR A 163 -22.67 -8.40 16.17
N ASN A 164 -22.73 -9.67 15.77
CA ASN A 164 -23.97 -10.35 15.33
C ASN A 164 -24.27 -11.63 16.14
N LYS A 165 -23.86 -11.67 17.42
CA LYS A 165 -24.14 -12.76 18.35
C LYS A 165 -24.89 -12.33 19.62
N GLU A 166 -25.65 -11.24 19.53
CA GLU A 166 -26.67 -10.89 20.53
C GLU A 166 -28.04 -10.78 19.86
#